data_AF-A0A258RZA3-F1
#
_entry.id   AF-A0A258RZA3-F1
#
_cell.length_a   1.000
_cell.length_b   1.000
_cell.length_c   1.000
_cell.angle_alpha   90.00
_cell.angle_beta   90.00
_cell.angle_gamma   90.00
#
_symmetry.space_group_name_H-M   'P 1'
#
loop_
_entity.id
_entity.type
_entity.pdbx_description
1 polymer ?
#
loop_
_entity_poly.entity_id
_entity_poly.type
_entity_poly.pdbx_seq_one_letter_code
_entity_poly.pdbx_strand_id
1 'polypeptide(L)'
;MTIRYLLPAALVLMLGASAASAAQTVVATVALPCVTSPEAEALVAAVIPELIVNVGTICATALPPTALVRQTSGAFIDRYRAEADTAWPRGRAAIAKITGPDIASMLDNDMARPLLANLVTPMLTRGIQAGDCPAIERIVTLAQPLPPRNAAALFVSIIQLVDAKRSDRQKPRLPICPQGTR
;
A
#
# COMPACT_ATOMS: atom_id res chain seq x y z
N MET A 1 9.04 -49.03 -77.24
CA MET A 1 7.93 -50.00 -77.14
C MET A 1 7.68 -50.23 -75.64
N THR A 2 6.93 -49.33 -74.98
CA THR A 2 5.54 -49.54 -74.51
C THR A 2 5.41 -50.84 -73.70
N ILE A 3 5.15 -50.82 -72.39
CA ILE A 3 3.82 -50.53 -71.83
C ILE A 3 3.88 -50.32 -70.30
N ARG A 4 2.80 -49.74 -69.79
CA ARG A 4 2.62 -48.99 -68.55
C ARG A 4 1.60 -49.72 -67.66
N TYR A 5 1.64 -49.41 -66.36
CA TYR A 5 0.67 -49.72 -65.27
C TYR A 5 0.86 -51.10 -64.58
N LEU A 6 0.77 -51.28 -63.26
CA LEU A 6 -0.14 -50.72 -62.23
C LEU A 6 0.50 -50.75 -60.81
N LEU A 7 0.28 -49.70 -60.00
CA LEU A 7 0.25 -49.71 -58.51
C LEU A 7 -0.96 -50.56 -58.03
N PRO A 8 -1.07 -51.08 -56.77
CA PRO A 8 -0.72 -50.41 -55.50
C PRO A 8 -0.31 -51.30 -54.30
N ALA A 9 0.28 -50.71 -53.25
CA ALA A 9 0.17 -51.08 -51.82
C ALA A 9 1.26 -50.31 -51.04
N ALA A 10 0.93 -49.16 -50.46
CA ALA A 10 0.60 -49.06 -49.03
C ALA A 10 1.78 -49.43 -48.10
N LEU A 11 2.60 -48.43 -47.74
CA LEU A 11 3.11 -48.32 -46.38
C LEU A 11 3.48 -46.85 -46.08
N VAL A 12 2.58 -46.18 -45.36
CA VAL A 12 2.80 -44.88 -44.74
C VAL A 12 3.65 -45.12 -43.49
N LEU A 13 4.88 -44.61 -43.46
CA LEU A 13 5.69 -44.49 -42.25
C LEU A 13 5.74 -43.01 -41.85
N MET A 14 4.78 -42.60 -41.02
CA MET A 14 4.88 -41.36 -40.27
C MET A 14 5.88 -41.56 -39.13
N LEU A 15 7.06 -40.94 -39.22
CA LEU A 15 7.93 -40.75 -38.06
C LEU A 15 7.39 -39.56 -37.25
N GLY A 16 7.00 -39.86 -36.01
CA GLY A 16 6.37 -38.92 -35.08
C GLY A 16 7.25 -37.73 -34.73
N ALA A 17 6.63 -36.55 -34.75
CA ALA A 17 7.20 -35.35 -34.15
C ALA A 17 7.11 -35.47 -32.63
N SER A 18 8.26 -35.58 -31.96
CA SER A 18 8.38 -35.50 -30.51
C SER A 18 8.05 -34.07 -30.06
N ALA A 19 6.79 -33.81 -29.69
CA ALA A 19 6.40 -32.59 -29.02
C ALA A 19 7.05 -32.58 -27.62
N ALA A 20 8.04 -31.72 -27.44
CA ALA A 20 8.59 -31.40 -26.13
C ALA A 20 7.52 -30.65 -25.32
N SER A 21 6.72 -31.38 -24.56
CA SER A 21 5.87 -30.81 -23.52
C SER A 21 6.76 -30.34 -22.38
N ALA A 22 7.21 -29.09 -22.43
CA ALA A 22 7.76 -28.40 -21.27
C ALA A 22 6.63 -28.28 -20.24
N ALA A 23 6.60 -29.22 -19.29
CA ALA A 23 5.76 -29.13 -18.11
C ALA A 23 6.21 -27.90 -17.31
N GLN A 24 5.54 -26.77 -17.51
CA GLN A 24 5.62 -25.64 -16.59
C GLN A 24 4.91 -26.05 -15.31
N THR A 25 5.69 -26.50 -14.33
CA THR A 25 5.25 -26.63 -12.95
C THR A 25 4.94 -25.23 -12.43
N VAL A 26 3.70 -24.79 -12.62
CA VAL A 26 3.16 -23.65 -11.89
C VAL A 26 3.02 -24.09 -10.43
N VAL A 27 4.09 -23.88 -9.66
CA VAL A 27 3.97 -23.91 -8.20
C VAL A 27 3.13 -22.68 -7.85
N ALA A 28 1.84 -22.89 -7.64
CA ALA A 28 0.97 -21.90 -7.03
C ALA A 28 1.48 -21.69 -5.61
N THR A 29 2.39 -20.73 -5.43
CA THR A 29 2.70 -20.20 -4.12
C THR A 29 1.42 -19.55 -3.62
N VAL A 30 0.90 -20.06 -2.50
CA VAL A 30 -0.16 -19.38 -1.75
C VAL A 30 0.47 -18.07 -1.26
N ALA A 31 0.37 -17.02 -2.06
CA ALA A 31 0.82 -15.70 -1.67
C ALA A 31 -0.10 -15.25 -0.54
N LEU A 32 0.46 -15.11 0.67
CA LEU A 32 -0.21 -14.39 1.75
C LEU A 32 -0.68 -13.03 1.20
N PRO A 33 -1.89 -12.55 1.56
CA PRO A 33 -2.39 -11.28 1.06
C PRO A 33 -1.41 -10.16 1.42
N CYS A 34 -0.72 -9.63 0.42
CA CYS A 34 0.17 -8.47 0.54
C CYS A 34 -0.45 -7.25 -0.16
N VAL A 35 -0.16 -6.05 0.32
CA VAL A 35 -0.54 -4.80 -0.34
C VAL A 35 0.61 -4.29 -1.20
N THR A 36 0.33 -3.79 -2.39
CA THR A 36 1.30 -3.14 -3.28
C THR A 36 1.74 -1.79 -2.70
N SER A 37 2.85 -1.19 -3.19
CA SER A 37 3.24 0.16 -2.74
C SER A 37 2.12 1.19 -2.93
N PRO A 38 1.43 1.29 -4.08
CA PRO A 38 0.33 2.24 -4.24
C PRO A 38 -0.85 1.99 -3.29
N GLU A 39 -1.11 0.73 -2.92
CA GLU A 39 -2.12 0.38 -1.91
C GLU A 39 -1.68 0.84 -0.51
N ALA A 40 -0.43 0.59 -0.12
CA ALA A 40 0.14 1.07 1.14
C ALA A 40 0.15 2.59 1.23
N GLU A 41 0.49 3.28 0.13
CA GLU A 41 0.44 4.74 0.01
C GLU A 41 -0.96 5.27 0.25
N ALA A 42 -1.97 4.62 -0.33
CA ALA A 42 -3.36 5.00 -0.13
C ALA A 42 -3.83 4.81 1.32
N LEU A 43 -3.37 3.75 2.00
CA LEU A 43 -3.64 3.55 3.43
C LEU A 43 -3.03 4.67 4.28
N VAL A 44 -1.78 5.04 4.01
CA VAL A 44 -1.10 6.14 4.71
C VAL A 44 -1.81 7.47 4.42
N ALA A 45 -2.10 7.77 3.16
CA ALA A 45 -2.83 8.97 2.76
C ALA A 45 -4.17 9.10 3.49
N ALA A 46 -4.91 7.99 3.64
CA ALA A 46 -6.21 7.97 4.27
C ALA A 46 -6.20 8.36 5.77
N VAL A 47 -5.07 8.19 6.47
CA VAL A 47 -4.96 8.46 7.92
C VAL A 47 -4.20 9.74 8.27
N ILE A 48 -3.46 10.32 7.32
CA ILE A 48 -2.65 11.53 7.57
C ILE A 48 -3.48 12.70 8.14
N PRO A 49 -4.69 13.02 7.64
CA PRO A 49 -5.42 14.18 8.15
C PRO A 49 -5.70 14.08 9.65
N GLU A 50 -6.25 12.96 10.09
CA GLU A 50 -6.57 12.68 11.49
C GLU A 50 -5.30 12.52 12.33
N LEU A 51 -4.21 12.03 11.73
CA LEU A 51 -2.90 11.97 12.39
C LEU A 51 -2.38 13.37 12.72
N ILE A 52 -2.44 14.31 11.76
CA ILE A 52 -2.02 15.70 11.98
C ILE A 52 -2.88 16.33 13.07
N VAL A 53 -4.20 16.12 13.06
CA VAL A 53 -5.10 16.65 14.10
C VAL A 53 -4.74 16.13 15.49
N ASN A 54 -4.51 14.82 15.63
CA ASN A 54 -4.14 14.21 16.91
C ASN A 54 -2.78 14.69 17.40
N VAL A 55 -1.78 14.74 16.52
CA VAL A 55 -0.43 15.24 16.86
C VAL A 55 -0.48 16.71 17.25
N GLY A 56 -1.23 17.55 16.52
CA GLY A 56 -1.44 18.95 16.86
C GLY A 56 -2.07 19.14 18.24
N THR A 57 -2.96 18.23 18.64
CA THR A 57 -3.59 18.21 19.97
C THR A 57 -2.58 17.84 21.05
N ILE A 58 -1.78 16.78 20.84
CA ILE A 58 -0.70 16.37 21.77
C ILE A 58 0.32 17.49 21.95
N CYS A 59 0.65 18.21 20.87
CA CYS A 59 1.65 19.25 20.86
C CYS A 59 1.13 20.65 21.21
N ALA A 60 -0.14 20.78 21.60
CA ALA A 60 -0.79 22.08 21.81
C ALA A 60 -0.12 22.92 22.91
N THR A 61 0.43 22.27 23.95
CA THR A 61 1.10 22.93 25.08
C THR A 61 2.62 23.08 24.90
N ALA A 62 3.21 22.36 23.94
CA ALA A 62 4.65 22.33 23.69
C ALA A 62 5.10 23.26 22.55
N LEU A 63 4.18 23.67 21.68
CA LEU A 63 4.46 24.48 20.49
C LEU A 63 3.63 25.76 20.47
N PRO A 64 4.08 26.84 19.79
CA PRO A 64 3.28 28.06 19.63
C PRO A 64 2.04 27.83 18.76
N PRO A 65 0.96 28.64 18.88
CA PRO A 65 -0.26 28.48 18.08
C PRO A 65 -0.05 28.55 16.56
N THR A 66 1.06 29.14 16.12
CA THR A 66 1.45 29.29 14.72
C THR A 66 2.15 28.06 14.14
N ALA A 67 2.53 27.09 14.98
CA ALA A 67 3.18 25.86 14.53
C ALA A 67 2.30 25.13 13.52
N LEU A 68 2.91 24.67 12.43
CA LEU A 68 2.21 24.07 11.30
C LEU A 68 1.44 22.82 11.71
N VAL A 69 2.02 21.97 12.56
CA VAL A 69 1.34 20.77 13.08
C VAL A 69 0.11 21.11 13.94
N ARG A 70 0.02 22.34 14.46
CA ARG A 70 -1.16 22.84 15.18
C ARG A 70 -2.22 23.46 14.26
N GLN A 71 -1.94 23.61 12.96
CA GLN A 71 -2.91 24.10 11.98
C GLN A 71 -3.86 22.98 11.55
N THR A 72 -4.85 22.69 12.39
CA THR A 72 -5.86 21.64 12.17
C THR A 72 -7.04 22.07 11.31
N SER A 73 -6.99 23.29 10.77
CA SER A 73 -7.94 23.85 9.80
C SER A 73 -7.21 24.69 8.74
N GLY A 74 -7.86 24.91 7.59
CA GLY A 74 -7.34 25.73 6.50
C GLY A 74 -6.47 24.95 5.49
N ALA A 75 -5.88 25.70 4.57
CA ALA A 75 -5.28 25.16 3.34
C ALA A 75 -4.23 24.06 3.56
N PHE A 76 -3.49 24.11 4.67
CA PHE A 76 -2.50 23.09 5.00
C PHE A 76 -3.12 21.72 5.24
N ILE A 77 -4.21 21.61 6.02
CA ILE A 77 -4.86 20.32 6.27
C ILE A 77 -5.81 19.92 5.14
N ASP A 78 -6.43 20.91 4.47
CA ASP A 78 -7.43 20.67 3.43
C ASP A 78 -6.87 19.89 2.24
N ARG A 79 -5.62 20.16 1.85
CA ARG A 79 -4.93 19.38 0.80
C ARG A 79 -4.72 17.91 1.18
N TYR A 80 -4.50 17.61 2.47
CA TYR A 80 -4.37 16.22 2.93
C TYR A 80 -5.73 15.54 2.97
N ARG A 81 -6.80 16.25 3.32
CA ARG A 81 -8.17 15.72 3.24
C ARG A 81 -8.54 15.38 1.79
N ALA A 82 -8.28 16.29 0.85
CA ALA A 82 -8.54 16.06 -0.57
C ALA A 82 -7.76 14.85 -1.14
N GLU A 83 -6.48 14.69 -0.77
CA GLU A 83 -5.71 13.51 -1.14
C GLU A 83 -6.25 12.25 -0.48
N ALA A 84 -6.61 12.30 0.81
CA ALA A 84 -7.18 11.17 1.53
C ALA A 84 -8.47 10.67 0.86
N ASP A 85 -9.36 11.58 0.44
CA ASP A 85 -10.60 11.25 -0.26
C ASP A 85 -10.31 10.65 -1.65
N THR A 86 -9.34 11.20 -2.38
CA THR A 86 -8.89 10.67 -3.67
C THR A 86 -8.28 9.27 -3.54
N ALA A 87 -7.50 9.03 -2.49
CA ALA A 87 -6.83 7.76 -2.24
C ALA A 87 -7.75 6.68 -1.65
N TRP A 88 -8.86 7.09 -1.03
CA TRP A 88 -9.70 6.21 -0.22
C TRP A 88 -10.21 4.96 -0.95
N PRO A 89 -10.70 5.00 -2.20
CA PRO A 89 -11.15 3.80 -2.89
C PRO A 89 -10.07 2.71 -2.98
N ARG A 90 -8.80 3.11 -3.22
CA ARG A 90 -7.67 2.19 -3.24
C ARG A 90 -7.31 1.69 -1.84
N GLY A 91 -7.35 2.58 -0.83
CA GLY A 91 -7.13 2.22 0.57
C GLY A 91 -8.14 1.18 1.07
N ARG A 92 -9.43 1.35 0.76
CA ARG A 92 -10.49 0.37 1.08
C ARG A 92 -10.23 -0.99 0.47
N ALA A 93 -9.87 -1.04 -0.81
CA ALA A 93 -9.55 -2.30 -1.48
C ALA A 93 -8.35 -3.00 -0.81
N ALA A 94 -7.34 -2.23 -0.39
CA ALA A 94 -6.20 -2.73 0.34
C ALA A 94 -6.57 -3.30 1.73
N ILE A 95 -7.46 -2.62 2.47
CA ILE A 95 -7.98 -3.13 3.75
C ILE A 95 -8.74 -4.44 3.50
N ALA A 96 -9.67 -4.45 2.56
CA ALA A 96 -10.45 -5.64 2.19
C ALA A 96 -9.57 -6.85 1.86
N LYS A 97 -8.43 -6.63 1.20
CA LYS A 97 -7.44 -7.68 0.90
C LYS A 97 -6.81 -8.30 2.15
N ILE A 98 -6.57 -7.49 3.18
CA ILE A 98 -5.93 -7.94 4.43
C ILE A 98 -6.97 -8.56 5.38
N THR A 99 -8.17 -7.99 5.44
CA THR A 99 -9.17 -8.32 6.47
C THR A 99 -10.31 -9.22 6.00
N GLY A 100 -10.48 -9.39 4.68
CA GLY A 100 -11.61 -10.13 4.10
C GLY A 100 -12.86 -9.26 3.80
N PRO A 101 -13.88 -9.86 3.18
CA PRO A 101 -15.04 -9.14 2.62
C PRO A 101 -15.99 -8.56 3.67
N ASP A 102 -16.06 -9.15 4.87
CA ASP A 102 -16.96 -8.69 5.93
C ASP A 102 -16.63 -7.26 6.35
N ILE A 103 -15.34 -6.98 6.60
CA ILE A 103 -14.86 -5.63 6.91
C ILE A 103 -15.01 -4.70 5.71
N ALA A 104 -14.82 -5.20 4.49
CA ALA A 104 -14.95 -4.39 3.28
C ALA A 104 -16.35 -3.75 3.16
N SER A 105 -17.40 -4.53 3.43
CA SER A 105 -18.79 -4.06 3.40
C SER A 105 -19.08 -2.93 4.40
N MET A 106 -18.37 -2.91 5.53
CA MET A 106 -18.49 -1.85 6.54
C MET A 106 -17.83 -0.54 6.09
N LEU A 107 -16.99 -0.57 5.05
CA LEU A 107 -16.25 0.58 4.54
C LEU A 107 -16.92 1.29 3.35
N ASP A 108 -18.09 0.82 2.91
CA ASP A 108 -18.82 1.37 1.75
C ASP A 108 -19.55 2.68 2.03
N ASN A 109 -19.43 3.22 3.25
CA ASN A 109 -19.94 4.54 3.63
C ASN A 109 -18.84 5.62 3.54
N ASP A 110 -19.21 6.83 3.14
CA ASP A 110 -18.35 8.02 3.13
C ASP A 110 -17.74 8.35 4.50
N MET A 111 -18.42 7.97 5.60
CA MET A 111 -17.92 8.16 6.97
C MET A 111 -16.89 7.11 7.41
N ALA A 112 -16.68 6.05 6.62
CA ALA A 112 -15.80 4.96 7.01
C ALA A 112 -14.33 5.40 7.13
N ARG A 113 -13.85 6.26 6.21
CA ARG A 113 -12.48 6.76 6.23
C ARG A 113 -12.17 7.53 7.53
N PRO A 114 -12.87 8.64 7.85
CA PRO A 114 -12.55 9.42 9.04
C PRO A 114 -12.77 8.62 10.33
N LEU A 115 -13.76 7.72 10.38
CA LEU A 115 -13.98 6.86 11.54
C LEU A 115 -12.79 5.91 11.75
N LEU A 116 -12.36 5.20 10.70
CA LEU A 116 -11.22 4.30 10.77
C LEU A 116 -9.94 5.05 11.16
N ALA A 117 -9.70 6.21 10.54
CA ALA A 117 -8.53 7.04 10.83
C ALA A 117 -8.52 7.48 12.30
N ASN A 118 -9.65 7.89 12.87
CA ASN A 118 -9.77 8.24 14.29
C ASN A 118 -9.54 7.05 15.23
N LEU A 119 -9.85 5.82 14.81
CA LEU A 119 -9.58 4.62 15.61
C LEU A 119 -8.10 4.23 15.60
N VAL A 120 -7.42 4.40 14.47
CA VAL A 120 -6.03 3.97 14.27
C VAL A 120 -5.04 5.01 14.78
N THR A 121 -5.32 6.30 14.61
CA THR A 121 -4.37 7.38 14.92
C THR A 121 -3.91 7.41 16.38
N PRO A 122 -4.75 7.16 17.42
CA PRO A 122 -4.28 7.05 18.80
C PRO A 122 -3.26 5.91 19.02
N MET A 123 -3.36 4.83 18.24
CA MET A 123 -2.39 3.74 18.29
C MET A 123 -1.04 4.17 17.70
N LEU A 124 -1.07 4.99 16.64
CA LEU A 124 0.13 5.55 16.00
C LEU A 124 0.79 6.62 16.86
N THR A 125 0.01 7.40 17.62
CA THR A 125 0.53 8.51 18.43
C THR A 125 0.80 8.14 19.88
N ARG A 126 0.53 6.90 20.31
CA ARG A 126 0.65 6.46 21.72
C ARG A 126 2.01 6.77 22.36
N GLY A 127 3.08 6.75 21.58
CA GLY A 127 4.45 6.99 22.06
C GLY A 127 4.91 8.45 22.00
N ILE A 128 4.10 9.36 21.45
CA ILE A 128 4.48 10.76 21.28
C ILE A 128 4.32 11.50 22.60
N GLN A 129 5.39 12.16 23.03
CA GLN A 129 5.43 13.00 24.21
C GLN A 129 5.58 14.47 23.81
N ALA A 130 5.28 15.39 24.75
CA ALA A 130 5.44 16.82 24.54
C ALA A 130 6.88 17.21 24.10
N GLY A 131 7.89 16.48 24.57
CA GLY A 131 9.30 16.70 24.20
C GLY A 131 9.63 16.39 22.74
N ASP A 132 8.82 15.57 22.05
CA ASP A 132 9.04 15.20 20.64
C ASP A 132 8.52 16.27 19.66
N CYS A 133 7.64 17.15 20.15
CA CYS A 133 6.89 18.09 19.32
C CYS A 133 7.77 19.04 18.49
N PRO A 134 8.91 19.58 18.97
CA PRO A 134 9.80 20.38 18.12
C PRO A 134 10.37 19.60 16.92
N ALA A 135 10.71 18.33 17.12
CA ALA A 135 11.22 17.48 16.04
C ALA A 135 10.11 17.13 15.03
N ILE A 136 8.90 16.86 15.53
CA ILE A 136 7.73 16.62 14.69
C ILE A 136 7.39 17.86 13.85
N GLU A 137 7.33 19.04 14.46
CA GLU A 137 7.08 20.30 13.77
C GLU A 137 8.12 20.55 12.66
N ARG A 138 9.38 20.27 12.94
CA ARG A 138 10.46 20.35 11.94
C ARG A 138 10.20 19.43 10.76
N ILE A 139 9.80 18.18 11.01
CA ILE A 139 9.49 17.19 9.96
C ILE A 139 8.30 17.65 9.13
N VAL A 140 7.20 18.08 9.78
CA VAL A 140 5.98 18.54 9.11
C VAL A 140 6.26 19.78 8.25
N THR A 141 7.06 20.72 8.75
CA THR A 141 7.50 21.90 8.01
C THR A 141 8.34 21.54 6.78
N LEU A 142 9.23 20.56 6.90
CA LEU A 142 10.01 20.05 5.75
C LEU A 142 9.16 19.32 4.72
N ALA A 143 8.11 18.63 5.18
CA ALA A 143 7.18 17.92 4.31
C ALA A 143 6.17 18.86 3.64
N GLN A 144 5.92 20.05 4.19
CA GLN A 144 4.92 21.00 3.72
C GLN A 144 5.01 21.34 2.21
N PRO A 145 6.18 21.48 1.57
CA PRO A 145 6.27 21.74 0.14
C PRO A 145 5.87 20.52 -0.72
N LEU A 146 5.95 19.30 -0.18
CA LEU A 146 5.64 18.10 -0.94
C LEU A 146 4.14 18.02 -1.24
N PRO A 147 3.75 17.54 -2.44
CA PRO A 147 2.39 17.08 -2.67
C PRO A 147 1.99 16.02 -1.62
N PRO A 148 0.75 16.02 -1.11
CA PRO A 148 0.32 15.07 -0.08
C PRO A 148 0.56 13.61 -0.48
N ARG A 149 0.31 13.29 -1.76
CA ARG A 149 0.62 11.99 -2.36
C ARG A 149 2.10 11.61 -2.23
N ASN A 150 3.00 12.56 -2.50
CA ASN A 150 4.45 12.32 -2.40
C ASN A 150 4.88 12.17 -0.94
N ALA A 151 4.24 12.88 0.00
CA ALA A 151 4.50 12.70 1.42
C ALA A 151 4.10 11.29 1.90
N ALA A 152 2.94 10.77 1.44
CA ALA A 152 2.53 9.40 1.72
C ALA A 152 3.50 8.36 1.12
N ALA A 153 3.90 8.54 -0.14
CA ALA A 153 4.91 7.70 -0.81
C ALA A 153 6.26 7.70 -0.11
N LEU A 154 6.73 8.87 0.33
CA LEU A 154 7.96 8.98 1.10
C LEU A 154 7.86 8.20 2.43
N PHE A 155 6.75 8.35 3.15
CA PHE A 155 6.55 7.66 4.43
C PHE A 155 6.51 6.13 4.25
N VAL A 156 5.80 5.62 3.23
CA VAL A 156 5.79 4.19 2.89
C VAL A 156 7.20 3.70 2.52
N SER A 157 7.96 4.48 1.76
CA SER A 157 9.33 4.12 1.38
C SER A 157 10.26 4.02 2.59
N ILE A 158 10.11 4.92 3.58
CA ILE A 158 10.84 4.85 4.85
C ILE A 158 10.45 3.59 5.64
N ILE A 159 9.16 3.27 5.72
CA ILE A 159 8.68 2.05 6.39
C ILE A 159 9.31 0.81 5.73
N GLN A 160 9.27 0.72 4.41
CA GLN A 160 9.86 -0.40 3.66
C GLN A 160 11.36 -0.53 3.94
N LEU A 161 12.10 0.59 3.93
CA LEU A 161 13.53 0.61 4.21
C LEU A 161 13.84 0.14 5.64
N VAL A 162 13.09 0.60 6.63
CA VAL A 162 13.25 0.20 8.04
C VAL A 162 12.89 -1.27 8.22
N ASP A 163 11.80 -1.73 7.60
CA ASP A 163 11.33 -3.10 7.71
C ASP A 163 12.30 -4.09 7.06
N ALA A 164 12.91 -3.73 5.92
CA ALA A 164 13.92 -4.53 5.24
C ALA A 164 15.18 -4.77 6.10
N LYS A 165 15.47 -3.86 7.04
CA LYS A 165 16.63 -3.95 7.95
C LYS A 165 16.29 -4.53 9.32
N ARG A 166 15.01 -4.81 9.62
CA ARG A 166 14.57 -5.21 10.96
C ARG A 166 14.67 -6.73 11.17
N SER A 167 15.48 -7.14 12.13
CA SER A 167 15.67 -8.55 12.54
C SER A 167 14.55 -9.12 13.41
N ASP A 168 13.79 -8.27 14.10
CA ASP A 168 12.69 -8.67 14.99
C ASP A 168 11.37 -8.87 14.22
N ARG A 169 10.81 -10.09 14.28
CA ARG A 169 9.57 -10.49 13.60
C ARG A 169 8.31 -10.32 14.46
N GLN A 170 8.42 -9.97 15.74
CA GLN A 170 7.28 -9.96 16.66
C GLN A 170 6.35 -8.74 16.51
N LYS A 171 6.76 -7.68 15.81
CA LYS A 171 5.95 -6.46 15.64
C LYS A 171 5.05 -6.52 14.40
N PRO A 172 3.80 -6.03 14.46
CA PRO A 172 2.93 -5.93 13.29
C PRO A 172 3.61 -5.14 12.17
N ARG A 173 3.51 -5.64 10.93
CA ARG A 173 4.02 -4.98 9.73
C ARG A 173 2.88 -4.86 8.72
N LEU A 174 2.88 -3.77 7.96
CA LEU A 174 2.04 -3.74 6.77
C LEU A 174 2.64 -4.75 5.78
N PRO A 175 1.88 -5.77 5.33
CA PRO A 175 2.43 -6.82 4.48
C PRO A 175 2.62 -6.27 3.07
N ILE A 176 3.69 -5.52 2.81
CA ILE A 176 3.91 -4.94 1.49
C ILE A 176 4.50 -6.00 0.56
N CYS A 177 3.95 -6.13 -0.64
CA CYS A 177 4.43 -7.09 -1.62
C CYS A 177 5.92 -6.86 -1.94
N PRO A 178 6.71 -7.92 -2.15
CA PRO A 178 8.08 -7.80 -2.61
C PRO A 178 8.09 -6.97 -3.89
N GLN A 179 8.94 -5.94 -3.96
CA GLN A 179 9.19 -5.28 -5.25
C GLN A 179 9.80 -6.35 -6.14
N GLY A 180 9.13 -6.68 -7.26
CA GLY A 180 9.69 -7.60 -8.23
C GLY A 180 11.08 -7.10 -8.59
N THR A 181 12.10 -7.92 -8.33
CA THR A 181 13.47 -7.66 -8.77
C THR A 181 13.42 -7.44 -10.27
N ARG A 182 13.64 -6.20 -10.72
CA ARG A 182 13.97 -5.95 -12.13
C ARG A 182 15.38 -6.44 -12.40
#